data_AF-A0A1R4HL26-F1
#
_entry.id   AF-A0A1R4HL26-F1
#
_cell.length_a   1.000
_cell.length_b   1.000
_cell.length_c   1.000
_cell.angle_alpha   90.00
_cell.angle_beta   90.00
_cell.angle_gamma   90.00
#
_symmetry.space_group_name_H-M   'P 1'
#
loop_
_entity.id
_entity.type
_entity.pdbx_description
1 polymer ?
#
loop_
_entity_poly.entity_id
_entity_poly.type
_entity_poly.pdbx_seq_one_letter_code
_entity_poly.pdbx_strand_id
1 'polypeptide(L)'
;MQNSHDLGRRTARRTLALVGGGLIAAGALLVPTAATAAPAVLAQAAPVAATAETSCTVSTGMLTWGVKESFRSYISGSIANGEWTVSEDMRYETPSFIWDQVTGAVSSDLTAGNIAFTGAIHFTGHSGAMELDLSDPKIEFTDDDTAYLTLTIGATDAADAGGEATAETLRAAKIDLTDAVSAGGSELSLESAIPRLTAEGAAALNGEYGSYVAGEELDPIALTATVTGCELGESAAVVMPETELPGDPTPAPGVTDTESAAPSIPWLPIGIGAVALLVIGVTGGMLLGGRKRPSAQQSETDPGTDTH
;
A
#
# COMPACT_ATOMS: atom_id res chain seq x y z
N MET A 1 26.08 -69.10 1.49
CA MET A 1 26.99 -67.93 1.43
C MET A 1 26.14 -66.74 1.88
N GLN A 2 25.96 -66.43 3.17
CA GLN A 2 26.95 -66.09 4.23
C GLN A 2 27.91 -64.98 3.76
N ASN A 3 28.14 -63.85 4.46
CA ASN A 3 27.81 -63.39 5.84
C ASN A 3 27.58 -61.85 5.84
N SER A 4 26.78 -61.22 6.72
CA SER A 4 27.06 -60.78 8.12
C SER A 4 28.28 -59.83 8.22
N HIS A 5 28.28 -58.66 8.89
CA HIS A 5 27.77 -58.26 10.23
C HIS A 5 27.17 -56.82 10.22
N ASP A 6 26.18 -56.41 11.04
CA ASP A 6 26.13 -56.19 12.52
C ASP A 6 27.04 -55.02 12.99
N LEU A 7 26.71 -54.12 13.95
CA LEU A 7 25.66 -54.06 14.98
C LEU A 7 25.56 -52.60 15.53
N GLY A 8 24.39 -52.07 15.95
CA GLY A 8 24.27 -50.67 16.43
C GLY A 8 23.03 -50.32 17.28
N ARG A 9 22.76 -51.05 18.37
CA ARG A 9 21.56 -50.88 19.22
C ARG A 9 21.53 -49.58 20.05
N ARG A 10 20.32 -49.05 20.29
CA ARG A 10 19.80 -48.87 21.67
C ARG A 10 18.27 -48.76 21.75
N THR A 11 17.64 -49.75 22.37
CA THR A 11 16.24 -49.77 22.80
C THR A 11 16.12 -49.57 24.31
N ALA A 12 15.03 -48.95 24.76
CA ALA A 12 14.60 -49.00 26.16
C ALA A 12 13.07 -49.13 26.26
N ARG A 13 12.59 -50.34 26.58
CA ARG A 13 11.27 -50.59 27.17
C ARG A 13 11.49 -50.95 28.64
N ARG A 14 10.55 -50.64 29.53
CA ARG A 14 10.26 -51.47 30.72
C ARG A 14 8.82 -51.30 31.20
N THR A 15 8.34 -52.29 31.96
CA THR A 15 6.93 -52.69 32.04
C THR A 15 6.45 -52.88 33.48
N LEU A 16 5.12 -52.81 33.65
CA LEU A 16 4.23 -53.24 34.75
C LEU A 16 4.71 -54.23 35.85
N ALA A 17 4.17 -54.07 37.09
CA ALA A 17 3.64 -55.11 38.04
C ALA A 17 3.27 -54.46 39.43
N LEU A 18 2.07 -54.56 40.01
CA LEU A 18 1.41 -55.67 40.80
C LEU A 18 1.99 -55.87 42.24
N VAL A 19 1.24 -56.08 43.36
CA VAL A 19 -0.23 -56.17 43.66
C VAL A 19 -0.53 -56.10 45.20
N GLY A 20 -1.77 -55.80 45.65
CA GLY A 20 -2.32 -56.14 47.00
C GLY A 20 -3.11 -55.01 47.74
N GLY A 21 -4.21 -55.24 48.49
CA GLY A 21 -5.04 -56.44 48.76
C GLY A 21 -6.08 -56.22 49.91
N GLY A 22 -7.20 -56.98 49.93
CA GLY A 22 -8.26 -56.99 51.01
C GLY A 22 -9.50 -56.12 50.71
N LEU A 23 -10.76 -56.62 50.59
CA LEU A 23 -11.69 -57.14 51.63
C LEU A 23 -12.05 -56.04 52.68
N ILE A 24 -13.31 -55.70 53.02
CA ILE A 24 -14.51 -56.50 53.39
C ILE A 24 -15.84 -55.77 52.97
N ALA A 25 -16.97 -56.47 53.07
CA ALA A 25 -18.31 -56.08 52.57
C ALA A 25 -19.23 -55.27 53.54
N ALA A 26 -20.42 -54.95 53.01
CA ALA A 26 -21.71 -54.66 53.68
C ALA A 26 -22.03 -53.21 54.13
N GLY A 27 -23.28 -52.78 53.88
CA GLY A 27 -23.87 -51.57 54.48
C GLY A 27 -24.77 -50.75 53.55
N ALA A 28 -25.96 -51.24 53.20
CA ALA A 28 -27.00 -50.39 52.62
C ALA A 28 -27.77 -49.67 53.73
N LEU A 29 -27.81 -48.34 53.74
CA LEU A 29 -28.74 -47.55 54.55
C LEU A 29 -29.24 -46.33 53.76
N LEU A 30 -30.56 -46.21 53.69
CA LEU A 30 -31.28 -45.07 53.13
C LEU A 30 -31.20 -43.88 54.09
N VAL A 31 -30.94 -42.68 53.56
CA VAL A 31 -31.22 -41.41 54.24
C VAL A 31 -31.90 -40.46 53.23
N PRO A 32 -33.13 -39.98 53.48
CA PRO A 32 -33.77 -39.00 52.62
C PRO A 32 -33.38 -37.58 53.06
N THR A 33 -32.54 -36.90 52.30
CA THR A 33 -32.22 -35.48 52.55
C THR A 33 -33.24 -34.61 51.81
N ALA A 34 -34.03 -33.84 52.57
CA ALA A 34 -35.15 -33.07 52.03
C ALA A 34 -34.70 -31.95 51.06
N ALA A 35 -35.43 -31.81 49.96
CA ALA A 35 -35.23 -30.70 49.02
C ALA A 35 -35.77 -29.39 49.61
N THR A 36 -34.87 -28.46 49.95
CA THR A 36 -35.24 -27.08 50.25
C THR A 36 -35.43 -26.31 48.94
N ALA A 37 -36.69 -26.17 48.50
CA ALA A 37 -37.01 -25.30 47.38
C ALA A 37 -36.80 -23.82 47.76
N ALA A 38 -35.74 -23.21 47.25
CA ALA A 38 -35.60 -21.76 47.25
C ALA A 38 -36.51 -21.17 46.15
N PRO A 39 -37.21 -20.03 46.40
CA PRO A 39 -38.01 -19.40 45.37
C PRO A 39 -37.07 -18.80 44.30
N ALA A 40 -37.18 -19.28 43.07
CA ALA A 40 -36.53 -18.65 41.94
C ALA A 40 -37.19 -17.30 41.68
N VAL A 41 -36.58 -16.23 42.17
CA VAL A 41 -36.93 -14.86 41.76
C VAL A 41 -36.51 -14.73 40.29
N LEU A 42 -37.48 -14.84 39.39
CA LEU A 42 -37.30 -14.53 37.98
C LEU A 42 -37.07 -13.02 37.86
N ALA A 43 -35.81 -12.62 37.99
CA ALA A 43 -35.35 -11.33 37.51
C ALA A 43 -35.55 -11.33 35.99
N GLN A 44 -36.70 -10.79 35.56
CA GLN A 44 -36.91 -10.43 34.16
C GLN A 44 -35.90 -9.35 33.83
N ALA A 45 -34.75 -9.77 33.29
CA ALA A 45 -33.88 -8.86 32.57
C ALA A 45 -34.72 -8.29 31.42
N ALA A 46 -35.15 -7.05 31.55
CA ALA A 46 -35.66 -6.31 30.41
C ALA A 46 -34.60 -6.38 29.32
N PRO A 47 -34.96 -6.62 28.05
CA PRO A 47 -33.99 -6.51 26.98
C PRO A 47 -33.46 -5.08 27.02
N VAL A 48 -32.17 -4.93 27.37
CA VAL A 48 -31.44 -3.74 26.97
C VAL A 48 -31.54 -3.77 25.45
N ALA A 49 -32.33 -2.85 24.90
CA ALA A 49 -32.31 -2.62 23.47
C ALA A 49 -30.89 -2.17 23.16
N ALA A 50 -30.08 -3.10 22.64
CA ALA A 50 -28.96 -2.71 21.82
C ALA A 50 -29.57 -1.80 20.75
N THR A 51 -29.17 -0.53 20.78
CA THR A 51 -29.46 0.40 19.70
C THR A 51 -28.92 -0.26 18.45
N ALA A 52 -29.83 -0.75 17.59
CA ALA A 52 -29.44 -1.18 16.27
C ALA A 52 -28.86 0.07 15.60
N GLU A 53 -27.55 0.08 15.39
CA GLU A 53 -26.88 1.16 14.68
C GLU A 53 -27.61 1.34 13.35
N THR A 54 -28.13 2.55 13.14
CA THR A 54 -29.00 2.79 12.01
C THR A 54 -28.13 2.83 10.77
N SER A 55 -28.14 1.71 10.04
CA SER A 55 -27.27 1.53 8.89
C SER A 55 -27.80 2.26 7.66
N CYS A 56 -26.95 3.13 7.14
CA CYS A 56 -27.15 4.01 6.01
C CYS A 56 -26.66 3.33 4.74
N THR A 57 -27.54 3.06 3.77
CA THR A 57 -27.15 2.42 2.51
C THR A 57 -26.62 3.46 1.54
N VAL A 58 -25.41 3.27 1.01
CA VAL A 58 -24.78 4.18 0.03
C VAL A 58 -25.52 4.07 -1.30
N SER A 59 -26.05 5.20 -1.79
CA SER A 59 -26.84 5.27 -3.03
C SER A 59 -26.07 5.81 -4.23
N THR A 60 -25.16 6.76 -4.00
CA THR A 60 -24.21 7.27 -5.01
C THR A 60 -22.88 7.58 -4.33
N GLY A 61 -21.81 7.62 -5.11
CA GLY A 61 -20.51 8.01 -4.59
C GLY A 61 -19.49 8.18 -5.69
N MET A 62 -18.46 8.98 -5.41
CA MET A 62 -17.33 9.20 -6.30
C MET A 62 -16.06 9.32 -5.48
N LEU A 63 -15.09 8.45 -5.77
CA LEU A 63 -13.74 8.50 -5.23
C LEU A 63 -12.81 9.10 -6.29
N THR A 64 -12.00 10.07 -5.90
CA THR A 64 -10.95 10.67 -6.73
C THR A 64 -9.63 10.56 -5.98
N TRP A 65 -8.63 9.92 -6.61
CA TRP A 65 -7.33 9.67 -5.99
C TRP A 65 -6.22 9.53 -7.03
N GLY A 66 -5.02 10.02 -6.72
CA GLY A 66 -3.87 9.90 -7.62
C GLY A 66 -3.07 8.60 -7.46
N VAL A 67 -3.25 7.85 -6.37
CA VAL A 67 -2.24 6.91 -5.82
C VAL A 67 -1.09 7.68 -5.15
N LYS A 68 -0.06 8.08 -5.91
CA LYS A 68 1.06 8.90 -5.42
C LYS A 68 1.76 9.59 -6.60
N GLU A 69 1.93 10.91 -6.57
CA GLU A 69 2.52 11.67 -7.70
C GLU A 69 3.93 11.17 -8.04
N SER A 70 4.80 10.98 -7.04
CA SER A 70 6.14 10.46 -7.28
C SER A 70 6.16 9.05 -7.89
N PHE A 71 5.11 8.25 -7.67
CA PHE A 71 4.95 6.93 -8.29
C PHE A 71 4.55 7.06 -9.76
N ARG A 72 3.52 7.86 -10.09
CA ARG A 72 3.13 8.14 -11.49
C ARG A 72 4.28 8.75 -12.30
N SER A 73 5.01 9.70 -11.70
CA SER A 73 6.22 10.30 -12.26
C SER A 73 7.37 9.30 -12.45
N TYR A 74 7.49 8.27 -11.60
CA TYR A 74 8.46 7.18 -11.79
C TYR A 74 8.06 6.26 -12.95
N ILE A 75 6.80 5.83 -13.00
CA ILE A 75 6.25 4.95 -14.06
C ILE A 75 6.40 5.61 -15.43
N SER A 76 5.85 6.81 -15.60
CA SER A 76 5.91 7.56 -16.86
C SER A 76 7.30 8.16 -17.18
N GLY A 77 8.24 8.09 -16.21
CA GLY A 77 9.58 8.63 -16.32
C GLY A 77 10.57 7.71 -17.06
N SER A 78 11.73 8.24 -17.38
CA SER A 78 12.78 7.54 -18.15
C SER A 78 13.48 6.38 -17.42
N ILE A 79 13.06 6.04 -16.20
CA ILE A 79 13.58 4.91 -15.42
C ILE A 79 12.72 3.68 -15.67
N ALA A 80 11.44 3.71 -15.30
CA ALA A 80 10.52 2.60 -15.58
C ALA A 80 10.13 2.54 -17.06
N ASN A 81 10.01 3.70 -17.75
CA ASN A 81 9.53 3.80 -19.14
C ASN A 81 8.21 3.03 -19.34
N GLY A 82 7.31 3.18 -18.38
CA GLY A 82 6.06 2.46 -18.26
C GLY A 82 4.83 3.33 -18.54
N GLU A 83 3.67 2.72 -18.32
CA GLU A 83 2.37 3.33 -18.54
C GLU A 83 1.34 2.79 -17.53
N TRP A 84 0.11 3.27 -17.61
CA TRP A 84 -1.01 2.68 -16.87
C TRP A 84 -2.27 2.66 -17.72
N THR A 85 -3.09 1.64 -17.49
CA THR A 85 -4.45 1.53 -18.02
C THR A 85 -5.45 1.42 -16.87
N VAL A 86 -6.73 1.60 -17.18
CA VAL A 86 -7.83 1.46 -16.23
C VAL A 86 -8.91 0.55 -16.81
N SER A 87 -9.68 -0.10 -15.95
CA SER A 87 -10.85 -0.89 -16.35
C SER A 87 -11.98 -0.02 -16.91
N GLU A 88 -12.89 -0.63 -17.67
CA GLU A 88 -14.00 0.07 -18.37
C GLU A 88 -15.02 0.73 -17.43
N ASP A 89 -15.03 0.34 -16.15
CA ASP A 89 -15.93 0.82 -15.10
C ASP A 89 -15.35 1.97 -14.25
N MET A 90 -14.22 2.55 -14.65
CA MET A 90 -13.68 3.79 -14.09
C MET A 90 -13.13 4.72 -15.18
N ARG A 91 -12.56 5.87 -14.79
CA ARG A 91 -11.83 6.76 -15.70
C ARG A 91 -10.56 7.34 -15.08
N TYR A 92 -9.63 7.74 -15.93
CA TYR A 92 -8.44 8.51 -15.55
C TYR A 92 -8.47 9.89 -16.22
N GLU A 93 -8.34 10.94 -15.41
CA GLU A 93 -8.24 12.34 -15.83
C GLU A 93 -7.08 12.99 -15.07
N THR A 94 -5.96 13.22 -15.75
CA THR A 94 -4.70 13.67 -15.12
C THR A 94 -4.91 14.81 -14.12
N PRO A 95 -4.49 14.65 -12.85
CA PRO A 95 -3.61 13.61 -12.31
C PRO A 95 -4.32 12.40 -11.67
N SER A 96 -5.66 12.32 -11.74
CA SER A 96 -6.47 11.47 -10.85
C SER A 96 -7.12 10.28 -11.56
N PHE A 97 -7.16 9.16 -10.86
CA PHE A 97 -8.07 8.05 -11.11
C PHE A 97 -9.41 8.35 -10.42
N ILE A 98 -10.52 8.01 -11.07
CA ILE A 98 -11.87 8.37 -10.62
C ILE A 98 -12.81 7.19 -10.77
N TRP A 99 -13.35 6.75 -9.62
CA TRP A 99 -14.28 5.63 -9.49
C TRP A 99 -15.67 6.15 -9.12
N ASP A 100 -16.71 5.64 -9.77
CA ASP A 100 -18.12 6.00 -9.48
C ASP A 100 -19.08 4.79 -9.37
N GLN A 101 -18.61 3.56 -9.65
CA GLN A 101 -19.36 2.33 -9.42
C GLN A 101 -19.30 1.92 -7.95
N VAL A 102 -20.16 2.52 -7.13
CA VAL A 102 -20.15 2.39 -5.67
C VAL A 102 -21.15 1.36 -5.14
N THR A 103 -20.79 0.71 -4.03
CA THR A 103 -21.70 0.01 -3.11
C THR A 103 -21.26 0.26 -1.67
N GLY A 104 -22.12 -0.03 -0.70
CA GLY A 104 -21.72 -0.02 0.71
C GLY A 104 -22.83 0.37 1.67
N ALA A 105 -22.47 0.38 2.95
CA ALA A 105 -23.29 0.91 4.02
C ALA A 105 -22.41 1.37 5.18
N VAL A 106 -22.80 2.48 5.82
CA VAL A 106 -22.13 3.08 7.00
C VAL A 106 -23.09 3.15 8.17
N SER A 107 -22.61 3.27 9.40
CA SER A 107 -23.43 3.67 10.54
C SER A 107 -23.80 5.15 10.43
N SER A 108 -24.89 5.57 11.06
CA SER A 108 -25.33 6.97 11.07
C SER A 108 -24.32 7.92 11.73
N ASP A 109 -23.43 7.41 12.57
CA ASP A 109 -22.35 8.16 13.23
C ASP A 109 -20.97 7.97 12.57
N LEU A 110 -20.90 7.24 11.45
CA LEU A 110 -19.68 6.90 10.72
C LEU A 110 -18.61 6.12 11.51
N THR A 111 -18.93 5.58 12.69
CA THR A 111 -18.02 4.73 13.47
C THR A 111 -17.80 3.34 12.86
N ALA A 112 -18.66 2.91 11.94
CA ALA A 112 -18.57 1.60 11.32
C ALA A 112 -19.07 1.58 9.87
N GLY A 113 -18.60 0.60 9.11
CA GLY A 113 -19.09 0.28 7.77
C GLY A 113 -18.09 0.65 6.68
N ASN A 114 -18.56 0.74 5.44
CA ASN A 114 -17.68 0.97 4.30
C ASN A 114 -18.39 1.54 3.06
N ILE A 115 -17.57 2.18 2.22
CA ILE A 115 -17.90 2.65 0.88
C ILE A 115 -16.90 1.98 -0.07
N ALA A 116 -17.37 1.06 -0.89
CA ALA A 116 -16.56 0.23 -1.78
C ALA A 116 -16.85 0.55 -3.24
N PHE A 117 -15.80 0.62 -4.05
CA PHE A 117 -15.89 0.83 -5.50
C PHE A 117 -15.38 -0.41 -6.25
N THR A 118 -15.85 -0.62 -7.48
CA THR A 118 -15.23 -1.60 -8.40
C THR A 118 -14.27 -0.92 -9.36
N GLY A 119 -13.35 -1.71 -9.90
CA GLY A 119 -12.46 -1.32 -10.99
C GLY A 119 -10.98 -1.38 -10.61
N ALA A 120 -10.12 -1.50 -11.62
CA ALA A 120 -8.68 -1.68 -11.47
C ALA A 120 -7.86 -0.63 -12.24
N ILE A 121 -6.73 -0.25 -11.66
CA ILE A 121 -5.61 0.43 -12.33
C ILE A 121 -4.53 -0.62 -12.55
N HIS A 122 -4.05 -0.77 -13.78
CA HIS A 122 -2.95 -1.65 -14.13
C HIS A 122 -1.74 -0.79 -14.54
N PHE A 123 -0.70 -0.75 -13.69
CA PHE A 123 0.57 -0.10 -13.98
C PHE A 123 1.55 -1.10 -14.59
N THR A 124 2.29 -0.70 -15.62
CA THR A 124 3.41 -1.47 -16.17
C THR A 124 4.70 -0.66 -16.13
N GLY A 125 5.85 -1.34 -16.15
CA GLY A 125 7.17 -0.72 -16.20
C GLY A 125 8.27 -1.70 -16.60
N HIS A 126 9.48 -1.18 -16.79
CA HIS A 126 10.70 -1.95 -17.09
C HIS A 126 10.54 -2.90 -18.28
N SER A 127 9.86 -2.46 -19.34
CA SER A 127 9.52 -3.28 -20.53
C SER A 127 8.68 -4.54 -20.21
N GLY A 128 7.79 -4.46 -19.22
CA GLY A 128 6.92 -5.57 -18.79
C GLY A 128 7.54 -6.46 -17.70
N ALA A 129 8.69 -6.09 -17.15
CA ALA A 129 9.26 -6.77 -15.98
C ALA A 129 8.62 -6.33 -14.65
N MET A 130 7.92 -5.20 -14.64
CA MET A 130 7.15 -4.70 -13.51
C MET A 130 5.69 -4.56 -13.91
N GLU A 131 4.78 -5.17 -13.14
CA GLU A 131 3.35 -4.89 -13.20
C GLU A 131 2.82 -4.70 -11.77
N LEU A 132 1.90 -3.76 -11.59
CA LEU A 132 1.21 -3.49 -10.33
C LEU A 132 -0.26 -3.19 -10.60
N ASP A 133 -1.13 -4.08 -10.15
CA ASP A 133 -2.58 -3.94 -10.17
C ASP A 133 -3.07 -3.40 -8.82
N LEU A 134 -3.84 -2.30 -8.87
CA LEU A 134 -4.58 -1.75 -7.73
C LEU A 134 -6.07 -1.78 -8.06
N SER A 135 -6.86 -2.61 -7.38
CA SER A 135 -8.30 -2.73 -7.63
C SER A 135 -9.17 -2.59 -6.37
N ASP A 136 -10.44 -2.33 -6.65
CA ASP A 136 -11.56 -2.37 -5.71
C ASP A 136 -11.35 -1.55 -4.43
N PRO A 137 -11.03 -0.24 -4.55
CA PRO A 137 -10.76 0.60 -3.41
C PRO A 137 -12.00 0.73 -2.52
N LYS A 138 -11.78 0.62 -1.22
CA LYS A 138 -12.82 0.69 -0.22
C LYS A 138 -12.37 1.53 0.97
N ILE A 139 -13.14 2.55 1.29
CA ILE A 139 -13.01 3.31 2.53
C ILE A 139 -13.76 2.54 3.62
N GLU A 140 -13.02 1.96 4.57
CA GLU A 140 -13.54 1.21 5.70
C GLU A 140 -13.48 2.08 6.96
N PHE A 141 -14.63 2.42 7.53
CA PHE A 141 -14.74 3.19 8.77
C PHE A 141 -14.65 2.23 9.97
N THR A 142 -13.84 2.57 10.99
CA THR A 142 -13.60 1.68 12.14
C THR A 142 -13.87 2.28 13.51
N ASP A 143 -13.93 3.60 13.60
CA ASP A 143 -14.16 4.38 14.82
C ASP A 143 -14.37 5.88 14.43
N ASP A 144 -14.54 6.77 15.42
CA ASP A 144 -14.88 8.19 15.22
C ASP A 144 -13.86 8.97 14.37
N ASP A 145 -12.56 8.63 14.44
CA ASP A 145 -11.46 9.39 13.82
C ASP A 145 -10.66 8.61 12.76
N THR A 146 -10.88 7.30 12.64
CA THR A 146 -10.11 6.44 11.74
C THR A 146 -10.97 5.78 10.67
N ALA A 147 -10.51 5.93 9.44
CA ALA A 147 -10.84 5.02 8.35
C ALA A 147 -9.57 4.32 7.82
N TYR A 148 -9.76 3.29 7.00
CA TYR A 148 -8.71 2.66 6.23
C TYR A 148 -9.06 2.65 4.75
N LEU A 149 -8.09 3.01 3.91
CA LEU A 149 -8.12 2.62 2.50
C LEU A 149 -7.76 1.13 2.42
N THR A 150 -8.75 0.30 2.12
CA THR A 150 -8.55 -1.06 1.67
C THR A 150 -8.35 -1.07 0.15
N LEU A 151 -7.40 -1.87 -0.33
CA LEU A 151 -7.16 -2.15 -1.75
C LEU A 151 -6.97 -3.65 -1.93
N THR A 152 -7.34 -4.16 -3.09
CA THR A 152 -6.78 -5.39 -3.64
C THR A 152 -5.52 -5.01 -4.43
N ILE A 153 -4.37 -5.57 -4.05
CA ILE A 153 -3.07 -5.27 -4.65
C ILE A 153 -2.47 -6.56 -5.20
N GLY A 154 -2.15 -6.58 -6.50
CA GLY A 154 -1.35 -7.64 -7.14
C GLY A 154 -0.09 -7.03 -7.74
N ALA A 155 1.05 -7.69 -7.61
CA ALA A 155 2.30 -7.28 -8.24
C ALA A 155 3.01 -8.48 -8.88
N THR A 156 3.63 -8.27 -10.04
CA THR A 156 4.60 -9.20 -10.65
C THR A 156 6.02 -8.64 -10.53
N ASP A 157 7.02 -9.53 -10.51
CA ASP A 157 8.42 -9.18 -10.38
C ASP A 157 9.23 -9.48 -11.66
N ALA A 158 10.49 -9.00 -11.69
CA ALA A 158 11.39 -9.20 -12.82
C ALA A 158 11.82 -10.66 -13.05
N ALA A 159 11.78 -11.50 -12.01
CA ALA A 159 12.22 -12.89 -12.09
C ALA A 159 11.17 -13.75 -12.79
N ASP A 160 9.89 -13.47 -12.53
CA ASP A 160 8.71 -14.07 -13.14
C ASP A 160 7.94 -13.06 -14.03
N ALA A 161 8.66 -12.30 -14.86
CA ALA A 161 8.07 -11.34 -15.80
C ALA A 161 7.07 -12.02 -16.77
N GLY A 162 5.78 -11.63 -16.68
CA GLY A 162 4.67 -12.28 -17.37
C GLY A 162 4.08 -13.51 -16.64
N GLY A 163 4.41 -13.70 -15.36
CA GLY A 163 3.72 -14.61 -14.44
C GLY A 163 2.40 -14.05 -13.91
N GLU A 164 1.68 -14.84 -13.11
CA GLU A 164 0.42 -14.38 -12.48
C GLU A 164 0.71 -13.71 -11.12
N ALA A 165 0.34 -12.43 -10.98
CA ALA A 165 0.37 -11.75 -9.68
C ALA A 165 -0.57 -12.45 -8.68
N THR A 166 -0.08 -12.71 -7.46
CA THR A 166 -0.99 -13.07 -6.35
C THR A 166 -1.59 -11.79 -5.79
N ALA A 167 -2.87 -11.55 -6.07
CA ALA A 167 -3.60 -10.41 -5.54
C ALA A 167 -4.05 -10.64 -4.08
N GLU A 168 -3.79 -9.66 -3.20
CA GLU A 168 -4.22 -9.67 -1.80
C GLU A 168 -5.06 -8.42 -1.47
N THR A 169 -6.22 -8.62 -0.81
CA THR A 169 -7.04 -7.52 -0.29
C THR A 169 -6.63 -7.17 1.13
N LEU A 170 -6.09 -5.98 1.35
CA LEU A 170 -5.56 -5.53 2.64
C LEU A 170 -5.84 -4.05 2.93
N ARG A 171 -5.74 -3.66 4.20
CA ARG A 171 -5.77 -2.25 4.63
C ARG A 171 -4.45 -1.60 4.23
N ALA A 172 -4.42 -0.97 3.06
CA ALA A 172 -3.20 -0.41 2.46
C ALA A 172 -2.75 0.88 3.16
N ALA A 173 -3.69 1.71 3.63
CA ALA A 173 -3.38 2.94 4.34
C ALA A 173 -4.40 3.24 5.45
N LYS A 174 -3.94 3.84 6.56
CA LYS A 174 -4.81 4.52 7.52
C LYS A 174 -5.13 5.92 7.00
N ILE A 175 -6.38 6.34 7.13
CA ILE A 175 -6.86 7.70 6.92
C ILE A 175 -7.22 8.28 8.29
N ASP A 176 -6.77 9.49 8.56
CA ASP A 176 -7.25 10.31 9.66
C ASP A 176 -8.48 11.09 9.15
N LEU A 177 -9.62 10.92 9.81
CA LEU A 177 -10.87 11.60 9.49
C LEU A 177 -10.98 12.96 10.18
N THR A 178 -10.13 13.24 11.18
CA THR A 178 -10.09 14.51 11.91
C THR A 178 -9.98 15.67 10.92
N ASP A 179 -10.91 16.61 11.01
CA ASP A 179 -11.04 17.78 10.13
C ASP A 179 -11.25 17.49 8.63
N ALA A 180 -11.16 16.23 8.17
CA ALA A 180 -11.27 15.84 6.77
C ALA A 180 -12.69 15.37 6.37
N VAL A 181 -13.50 14.89 7.33
CA VAL A 181 -14.85 14.37 7.07
C VAL A 181 -15.94 15.42 7.32
N SER A 182 -16.84 15.58 6.35
CA SER A 182 -18.06 16.39 6.45
C SER A 182 -19.26 15.49 6.19
N ALA A 183 -20.26 15.51 7.06
CA ALA A 183 -21.43 14.64 6.97
C ALA A 183 -22.67 15.31 7.58
N GLY A 184 -23.83 15.06 6.98
CA GLY A 184 -25.11 15.52 7.53
C GLY A 184 -26.28 15.16 6.62
N GLY A 185 -27.38 14.72 7.24
CA GLY A 185 -28.58 14.30 6.50
C GLY A 185 -28.28 13.13 5.57
N SER A 186 -28.40 13.32 4.25
CA SER A 186 -28.08 12.29 3.25
C SER A 186 -26.66 12.39 2.67
N GLU A 187 -25.85 13.38 3.04
CA GLU A 187 -24.58 13.71 2.36
C GLU A 187 -23.35 13.39 3.20
N LEU A 188 -22.30 12.90 2.55
CA LEU A 188 -20.99 12.60 3.11
C LEU A 188 -19.88 13.03 2.14
N SER A 189 -18.86 13.70 2.66
CA SER A 189 -17.66 14.11 1.93
C SER A 189 -16.41 13.83 2.76
N LEU A 190 -15.33 13.36 2.12
CA LEU A 190 -13.97 13.45 2.66
C LEU A 190 -13.18 14.37 1.72
N GLU A 191 -12.67 15.48 2.24
CA GLU A 191 -11.95 16.49 1.44
C GLU A 191 -10.46 16.46 1.75
N SER A 192 -9.65 16.13 0.73
CA SER A 192 -8.19 16.09 0.81
C SER A 192 -7.63 15.21 1.95
N ALA A 193 -8.34 14.14 2.31
CA ALA A 193 -7.92 13.22 3.37
C ALA A 193 -6.63 12.49 2.97
N ILE A 194 -5.54 12.66 3.71
CA ILE A 194 -4.21 12.14 3.35
C ILE A 194 -4.04 10.71 3.88
N PRO A 195 -3.98 9.67 3.03
CA PRO A 195 -3.76 8.31 3.49
C PRO A 195 -2.29 8.10 3.84
N ARG A 196 -2.02 7.39 4.95
CA ARG A 196 -0.69 7.00 5.40
C ARG A 196 -0.53 5.49 5.32
N LEU A 197 0.49 5.00 4.62
CA LEU A 197 0.68 3.57 4.38
C LEU A 197 0.76 2.77 5.69
N THR A 198 0.11 1.61 5.70
CA THR A 198 0.35 0.57 6.71
C THR A 198 1.66 -0.16 6.41
N ALA A 199 2.11 -1.06 7.30
CA ALA A 199 3.29 -1.87 7.02
C ALA A 199 3.01 -2.87 5.87
N GLU A 200 1.80 -3.41 5.86
CA GLU A 200 1.26 -4.33 4.88
C GLU A 200 1.08 -3.66 3.51
N GLY A 201 0.50 -2.46 3.48
CA GLY A 201 0.33 -1.67 2.26
C GLY A 201 1.65 -1.20 1.66
N ALA A 202 2.60 -0.77 2.50
CA ALA A 202 3.95 -0.44 2.04
C ALA A 202 4.65 -1.67 1.42
N ALA A 203 4.54 -2.85 2.04
CA ALA A 203 5.11 -4.08 1.51
C ALA A 203 4.49 -4.47 0.15
N ALA A 204 3.15 -4.42 0.05
CA ALA A 204 2.44 -4.78 -1.18
C ALA A 204 2.67 -3.80 -2.34
N LEU A 205 2.71 -2.48 -2.08
CA LEU A 205 3.03 -1.48 -3.11
C LEU A 205 4.50 -1.51 -3.55
N ASN A 206 5.41 -2.01 -2.72
CA ASN A 206 6.83 -2.05 -3.08
C ASN A 206 7.13 -3.13 -4.13
N GLY A 207 6.56 -4.33 -3.99
CA GLY A 207 7.07 -5.51 -4.70
C GLY A 207 8.58 -5.63 -4.51
N GLU A 208 9.32 -5.77 -5.61
CA GLU A 208 10.80 -5.69 -5.62
C GLU A 208 11.36 -4.31 -6.03
N TYR A 209 10.51 -3.36 -6.42
CA TYR A 209 10.91 -2.08 -7.03
C TYR A 209 10.84 -0.86 -6.11
N GLY A 210 9.99 -0.90 -5.10
CA GLY A 210 9.74 0.22 -4.19
C GLY A 210 10.64 0.24 -2.95
N SER A 211 10.53 1.32 -2.19
CA SER A 211 11.18 1.48 -0.88
C SER A 211 10.31 2.22 0.14
N TYR A 212 8.98 2.22 -0.08
CA TYR A 212 7.99 2.80 0.82
C TYR A 212 8.02 2.13 2.20
N VAL A 213 7.68 2.90 3.22
CA VAL A 213 7.60 2.44 4.62
C VAL A 213 6.28 2.85 5.25
N ALA A 214 5.90 2.17 6.34
CA ALA A 214 4.71 2.53 7.10
C ALA A 214 4.75 3.99 7.58
N GLY A 215 3.61 4.67 7.50
CA GLY A 215 3.44 6.08 7.84
C GLY A 215 3.70 7.06 6.68
N GLU A 216 4.26 6.59 5.56
CA GLU A 216 4.47 7.44 4.38
C GLU A 216 3.13 7.87 3.75
N GLU A 217 3.06 9.14 3.35
CA GLU A 217 1.87 9.76 2.77
C GLU A 217 1.68 9.36 1.30
N LEU A 218 0.44 9.04 0.96
CA LEU A 218 -0.05 8.89 -0.41
C LEU A 218 -0.67 10.21 -0.89
N ASP A 219 -1.08 10.28 -2.16
CA ASP A 219 -1.82 11.45 -2.62
C ASP A 219 -3.14 11.59 -1.84
N PRO A 220 -3.62 12.83 -1.59
CA PRO A 220 -4.90 13.05 -0.91
C PRO A 220 -6.07 12.39 -1.64
N ILE A 221 -7.02 11.87 -0.86
CA ILE A 221 -8.29 11.35 -1.36
C ILE A 221 -9.35 12.45 -1.29
N ALA A 222 -10.15 12.55 -2.34
CA ALA A 222 -11.47 13.18 -2.28
C ALA A 222 -12.55 12.10 -2.46
N LEU A 223 -13.51 12.04 -1.53
CA LEU A 223 -14.69 11.18 -1.62
C LEU A 223 -15.93 12.04 -1.50
N THR A 224 -16.93 11.80 -2.34
CA THR A 224 -18.31 12.24 -2.09
C THR A 224 -19.24 11.03 -2.10
N ALA A 225 -20.27 11.03 -1.27
CA ALA A 225 -21.28 9.98 -1.22
C ALA A 225 -22.65 10.52 -0.80
N THR A 226 -23.71 9.84 -1.25
CA THR A 226 -25.06 10.00 -0.70
C THR A 226 -25.53 8.70 -0.06
N VAL A 227 -26.32 8.81 1.00
CA VAL A 227 -26.92 7.66 1.69
C VAL A 227 -28.44 7.71 1.72
N THR A 228 -29.05 6.55 1.95
CA THR A 228 -30.50 6.35 2.09
C THR A 228 -30.82 5.40 3.23
N GLY A 229 -32.06 5.45 3.73
CA GLY A 229 -32.55 4.59 4.82
C GLY A 229 -32.21 5.07 6.24
N CYS A 230 -31.43 6.15 6.36
CA CYS A 230 -31.07 6.84 7.59
C CYS A 230 -30.94 8.35 7.33
N GLU A 231 -30.64 9.12 8.38
CA GLU A 231 -29.93 10.39 8.26
C GLU A 231 -28.58 10.24 9.00
N LEU A 232 -27.52 10.82 8.45
CA LEU A 232 -26.18 10.90 9.05
C LEU A 232 -26.15 11.97 10.15
N GLY A 233 -25.37 11.70 11.20
CA GLY A 233 -25.01 12.65 12.23
C GLY A 233 -24.20 13.81 11.65
N GLU A 234 -24.34 14.98 12.28
CA GLU A 234 -23.70 16.21 11.81
C GLU A 234 -22.22 16.21 12.20
N SER A 235 -21.36 16.07 11.20
CA SER A 235 -19.90 16.23 11.31
C SER A 235 -19.46 17.31 10.32
N ALA A 236 -18.58 18.21 10.76
CA ALA A 236 -18.09 19.30 9.93
C ALA A 236 -16.57 19.20 9.80
N ALA A 237 -16.10 19.04 8.57
CA ALA A 237 -14.70 19.24 8.24
C ALA A 237 -14.31 20.66 8.66
N VAL A 238 -13.23 20.80 9.43
CA VAL A 238 -12.71 22.14 9.75
C VAL A 238 -12.02 22.65 8.50
N VAL A 239 -12.72 23.51 7.76
CA VAL A 239 -12.18 24.19 6.59
C VAL A 239 -10.91 24.92 6.99
N MET A 240 -9.75 24.31 6.70
CA MET A 240 -8.49 25.01 6.74
C MET A 240 -8.62 26.19 5.77
N PRO A 241 -8.42 27.44 6.23
CA PRO A 241 -8.48 28.57 5.32
C PRO A 241 -7.40 28.37 4.26
N GLU A 242 -7.80 28.30 3.00
CA GLU A 242 -6.89 28.43 1.88
C GLU A 242 -6.03 29.66 2.15
N THR A 243 -4.72 29.47 2.25
CA THR A 243 -3.82 30.57 2.55
C THR A 243 -3.79 31.47 1.33
N GLU A 244 -4.61 32.52 1.34
CA GLU A 244 -4.54 33.61 0.37
C GLU A 244 -3.07 34.03 0.27
N LEU A 245 -2.48 33.77 -0.91
CA LEU A 245 -1.17 34.30 -1.25
C LEU A 245 -1.21 35.81 -0.99
N PRO A 246 -0.32 36.36 -0.15
CA PRO A 246 -0.39 37.77 0.20
C PRO A 246 -0.33 38.61 -1.07
N GLY A 247 -1.40 39.34 -1.33
CA GLY A 247 -1.60 40.08 -2.57
C GLY A 247 -0.42 41.00 -2.88
N ASP A 248 -0.06 41.04 -4.16
CA ASP A 248 1.05 41.81 -4.71
C ASP A 248 1.06 43.25 -4.15
N PRO A 249 2.15 43.72 -3.49
CA PRO A 249 2.15 45.01 -2.84
C PRO A 249 1.99 46.14 -3.87
N THR A 250 0.85 46.81 -3.81
CA THR A 250 0.55 47.99 -4.62
C THR A 250 1.68 49.03 -4.51
N PRO A 251 2.25 49.52 -5.62
CA PRO A 251 3.37 50.44 -5.58
C PRO A 251 2.96 51.81 -5.00
N ALA A 252 3.69 52.26 -3.97
CA ALA A 252 3.50 53.58 -3.39
C ALA A 252 3.89 54.70 -4.38
N PRO A 253 3.18 55.85 -4.39
CA PRO A 253 3.40 56.89 -5.38
C PRO A 253 4.65 57.74 -5.10
N GLY A 254 5.61 57.67 -6.02
CA GLY A 254 6.39 58.80 -6.55
C GLY A 254 7.08 59.79 -5.60
N VAL A 255 8.41 59.71 -5.55
CA VAL A 255 9.28 60.90 -5.46
C VAL A 255 10.35 60.82 -6.56
N THR A 256 10.09 61.46 -7.69
CA THR A 256 11.04 61.89 -8.73
C THR A 256 11.87 63.10 -8.19
N ASP A 257 13.05 63.50 -8.68
CA ASP A 257 13.90 63.19 -9.86
C ASP A 257 15.34 63.72 -9.55
N THR A 258 16.46 63.52 -10.26
CA THR A 258 16.81 62.83 -11.54
C THR A 258 18.33 62.52 -11.60
N GLU A 259 18.85 62.22 -12.81
CA GLU A 259 20.27 62.30 -13.29
C GLU A 259 21.18 61.06 -13.07
N SER A 260 21.80 60.43 -14.08
CA SER A 260 21.80 60.65 -15.55
C SER A 260 22.01 59.33 -16.33
N ALA A 261 21.72 59.33 -17.63
CA ALA A 261 21.79 58.14 -18.51
C ALA A 261 23.18 57.90 -19.15
N ALA A 262 23.39 56.69 -19.66
CA ALA A 262 24.67 56.11 -20.07
C ALA A 262 25.04 56.29 -21.57
N PRO A 263 26.27 55.88 -21.97
CA PRO A 263 26.58 55.29 -23.28
C PRO A 263 26.76 53.75 -23.13
N SER A 264 26.13 52.81 -23.84
CA SER A 264 25.76 52.61 -25.27
C SER A 264 26.58 51.46 -25.91
N ILE A 265 26.00 50.23 -25.93
CA ILE A 265 25.95 49.16 -26.99
C ILE A 265 27.14 48.91 -27.97
N PRO A 266 27.15 47.83 -28.81
CA PRO A 266 26.74 46.41 -28.67
C PRO A 266 27.89 45.36 -28.98
N TRP A 267 27.55 44.20 -29.58
CA TRP A 267 28.31 43.19 -30.39
C TRP A 267 29.38 42.19 -29.81
N LEU A 268 29.04 40.89 -29.94
CA LEU A 268 29.90 39.66 -29.95
C LEU A 268 30.79 39.60 -31.23
N PRO A 269 31.75 38.63 -31.46
CA PRO A 269 31.93 37.27 -30.89
C PRO A 269 33.39 36.71 -30.69
N ILE A 270 33.51 35.41 -30.34
CA ILE A 270 34.65 34.43 -30.50
C ILE A 270 35.95 34.62 -29.68
N GLY A 271 36.44 33.53 -29.04
CA GLY A 271 37.90 33.31 -28.97
C GLY A 271 38.51 32.50 -27.80
N ILE A 272 38.58 31.17 -27.96
CA ILE A 272 39.64 30.23 -27.50
C ILE A 272 40.70 30.77 -26.51
N GLY A 273 40.89 30.10 -25.36
CA GLY A 273 42.05 30.37 -24.48
C GLY A 273 42.24 29.37 -23.34
N ALA A 274 42.79 28.19 -23.62
CA ALA A 274 43.19 27.24 -22.58
C ALA A 274 44.45 27.74 -21.84
N VAL A 275 44.47 27.63 -20.50
CA VAL A 275 45.70 27.62 -19.71
C VAL A 275 45.65 26.47 -18.72
N ALA A 276 46.44 25.43 -18.97
CA ALA A 276 46.74 24.40 -18.00
C ALA A 276 47.84 24.89 -17.05
N LEU A 277 47.76 24.52 -15.77
CA LEU A 277 48.94 24.48 -14.91
C LEU A 277 49.18 23.06 -14.39
N LEU A 278 50.34 22.55 -14.74
CA LEU A 278 50.88 21.25 -14.36
C LEU A 278 51.32 21.25 -12.89
N VAL A 279 51.06 20.15 -12.20
CA VAL A 279 51.87 19.71 -11.06
C VAL A 279 52.46 18.36 -11.41
N ILE A 280 53.77 18.32 -11.64
CA ILE A 280 54.52 17.10 -11.97
C ILE A 280 55.29 16.60 -10.74
N GLY A 281 54.93 15.39 -10.30
CA GLY A 281 55.88 14.36 -9.83
C GLY A 281 56.50 14.53 -8.43
N VAL A 282 57.24 13.55 -7.90
CA VAL A 282 57.66 12.24 -8.45
C VAL A 282 57.81 11.21 -7.32
N THR A 283 57.27 10.00 -7.50
CA THR A 283 57.86 8.64 -7.24
C THR A 283 56.69 7.64 -7.42
N GLY A 284 56.69 6.64 -8.31
CA GLY A 284 57.78 5.94 -9.00
C GLY A 284 58.02 4.59 -8.32
N GLY A 285 57.78 3.43 -8.93
CA GLY A 285 57.19 3.12 -10.25
C GLY A 285 57.34 1.62 -10.60
N MET A 286 57.11 1.26 -11.88
CA MET A 286 57.51 -0.02 -12.53
C MET A 286 56.79 -1.32 -12.07
N LEU A 287 56.48 -2.33 -12.92
CA LEU A 287 56.67 -2.64 -14.36
C LEU A 287 55.37 -3.31 -14.89
N LEU A 288 54.84 -3.04 -16.11
CA LEU A 288 55.18 -3.68 -17.41
C LEU A 288 55.14 -5.22 -17.38
N GLY A 289 54.46 -5.97 -18.26
CA GLY A 289 53.66 -5.66 -19.46
C GLY A 289 52.88 -6.93 -19.90
N GLY A 290 52.28 -7.05 -21.09
CA GLY A 290 52.24 -6.15 -22.24
C GLY A 290 51.26 -6.62 -23.33
N ARG A 291 51.12 -5.82 -24.40
CA ARG A 291 50.22 -6.06 -25.55
C ARG A 291 50.65 -7.25 -26.42
N LYS A 292 49.69 -8.04 -26.91
CA LYS A 292 49.61 -8.46 -28.33
C LYS A 292 48.15 -8.55 -28.80
N ARG A 293 47.88 -8.00 -30.00
CA ARG A 293 46.78 -8.37 -30.92
C ARG A 293 47.44 -9.05 -32.14
N PRO A 294 46.68 -9.50 -33.16
CA PRO A 294 45.81 -10.67 -33.14
C PRO A 294 46.31 -11.72 -34.15
N SER A 295 45.82 -12.96 -34.05
CA SER A 295 46.01 -13.97 -35.11
C SER A 295 44.66 -14.45 -35.60
N ALA A 296 44.27 -14.00 -36.79
CA ALA A 296 43.33 -14.76 -37.60
C ALA A 296 44.12 -15.90 -38.26
N GLN A 297 43.64 -17.13 -38.13
CA GLN A 297 44.07 -18.22 -38.98
C GLN A 297 42.86 -19.03 -39.42
N GLN A 298 42.74 -19.17 -40.73
CA GLN A 298 41.76 -20.02 -41.40
C GLN A 298 42.09 -21.49 -41.11
N SER A 299 41.06 -22.32 -40.96
CA SER A 299 41.13 -23.76 -41.17
C SER A 299 39.89 -24.18 -41.95
N GLU A 300 40.10 -24.53 -43.21
CA GLU A 300 39.09 -25.12 -44.11
C GLU A 300 39.21 -26.65 -44.08
N THR A 301 38.23 -27.37 -44.66
CA THR A 301 38.15 -28.83 -44.89
C THR A 301 38.11 -29.76 -43.67
N ASP A 302 36.99 -30.47 -43.50
CA ASP A 302 36.89 -31.90 -43.90
C ASP A 302 35.42 -32.38 -44.08
N PRO A 303 35.04 -33.03 -45.21
CA PRO A 303 33.72 -33.63 -45.41
C PRO A 303 33.74 -35.15 -45.73
N GLY A 304 32.96 -35.94 -44.97
CA GLY A 304 32.81 -37.42 -45.16
C GLY A 304 33.99 -38.18 -44.55
N THR A 305 33.90 -39.45 -44.14
CA THR A 305 32.91 -40.54 -44.26
C THR A 305 33.10 -41.36 -42.94
N ASP A 306 32.16 -42.09 -42.33
CA ASP A 306 31.66 -43.34 -42.85
C ASP A 306 30.60 -43.99 -41.94
N THR A 307 29.89 -44.88 -42.59
CA THR A 307 28.92 -45.90 -42.19
C THR A 307 29.15 -46.68 -40.87
N HIS A 308 28.05 -46.95 -40.17
CA HIS A 308 27.73 -48.31 -39.69
C HIS A 308 26.22 -48.54 -39.47
#